data_AF-A0A4R6F2I7-F1
#
_entry.id   AF-A0A4R6F2I7-F1
#
_cell.length_a   1.000
_cell.length_b   1.000
_cell.length_c   1.000
_cell.angle_alpha   90.00
_cell.angle_beta   90.00
_cell.angle_gamma   90.00
#
_symmetry.space_group_name_H-M   'P 1'
#
loop_
_entity.id
_entity.type
_entity.pdbx_description
1 polymer ?
#
loop_
_entity_poly.entity_id
_entity_poly.type
_entity_poly.pdbx_seq_one_letter_code
_entity_poly.pdbx_strand_id
1 'polypeptide(L)'
;MSQQRLQIHLNVRGERGHFPSFLPVNVIDARGQVLSTGTVSTARAAQLRYERGEAPLFVRLTLPNGTSETRPLQTPDRMWRDEVAFSIGDDAATSDWMAWSAVRLDMKRHGGALLSQPGMREAWFQLWEKTPDSLRWRQIPMDEQLTSLPHSQEAIQLELRHSPNPRALVVRLDSDTPQVVSLPSAQTSVLVTSLRTLSGVVTPRVVVGSYSPNAEAIMEFLRAGKLSPVESMLDPGSDLAHRLLQDKITDPIAATAAAYYLLRKRDWDRLPARWLDNLTRWYEGIPDAKLIRATSQIERGMPMDEAANLAVETLSPFLDHGIPLFAEASSLLSDLLALAEKAERPLNTHTAKTLRMMLASSRPFGLSFGFAGKAPDKPMSAHQAFERRQEVRGGQLLAEAVRQMVVLTDFETVRLPPSLDNETTRRQLRIAAETLRLGVDVLESVPRQTVPGSAAKTLFLQNVLETVPQISSP
;
A
#
# COMPACT_ATOMS: atom_id res chain seq x y z
N MET A 1 -1.05 -6.24 42.45
CA MET A 1 -1.86 -7.07 41.54
C MET A 1 -0.96 -8.16 40.96
N SER A 2 -1.43 -9.40 40.80
CA SER A 2 -0.60 -10.48 40.26
C SER A 2 -0.54 -10.39 38.73
N GLN A 3 0.66 -10.20 38.16
CA GLN A 3 0.85 -10.33 36.71
C GLN A 3 0.61 -11.78 36.29
N GLN A 4 -0.17 -11.95 35.23
CA GLN A 4 -0.52 -13.25 34.66
C GLN A 4 0.15 -13.42 33.30
N ARG A 5 0.40 -14.67 32.92
CA ARG A 5 0.99 -15.02 31.62
C ARG A 5 -0.05 -15.71 30.77
N LEU A 6 -0.25 -15.20 29.57
CA LEU A 6 -1.13 -15.75 28.55
C LEU A 6 -0.29 -16.32 27.41
N GLN A 7 -0.51 -17.59 27.06
CA GLN A 7 0.03 -18.20 25.86
C GLN A 7 -0.96 -18.03 24.70
N ILE A 8 -0.47 -17.57 23.54
CA ILE A 8 -1.29 -17.34 22.36
C ILE A 8 -0.73 -18.14 21.21
N HIS A 9 -1.56 -19.02 20.65
CA HIS A 9 -1.25 -19.88 19.53
C HIS A 9 -1.93 -19.35 18.27
N LEU A 10 -1.21 -19.36 17.16
CA LEU A 10 -1.75 -19.01 15.86
C LEU A 10 -1.65 -20.23 14.94
N ASN A 11 -2.80 -20.68 14.46
CA ASN A 11 -2.93 -21.75 13.47
C ASN A 11 -3.46 -21.14 12.17
N VAL A 12 -2.80 -21.43 11.05
CA VAL A 12 -3.23 -20.99 9.72
C VAL A 12 -3.51 -22.23 8.88
N ARG A 13 -4.75 -22.42 8.41
CA ARG A 13 -5.12 -23.55 7.52
C ARG A 13 -4.79 -23.21 6.06
N GLY A 14 -4.41 -24.23 5.28
CA GLY A 14 -4.08 -24.13 3.85
C GLY A 14 -2.58 -24.17 3.56
N GLU A 15 -1.76 -23.81 4.53
CA GLU A 15 -0.30 -23.90 4.44
C GLU A 15 0.20 -25.28 4.92
N ARG A 16 0.93 -26.00 4.06
CA ARG A 16 1.87 -27.05 4.54
C ARG A 16 3.16 -26.36 5.02
N GLY A 17 3.08 -25.50 6.03
CA GLY A 17 4.27 -24.87 6.62
C GLY A 17 4.09 -23.41 7.05
N HIS A 18 4.75 -23.09 8.16
CA HIS A 18 5.07 -21.78 8.72
C HIS A 18 4.60 -20.51 7.96
N PHE A 19 3.54 -19.87 8.45
CA PHE A 19 3.23 -18.45 8.19
C PHE A 19 4.30 -17.58 8.89
N PRO A 20 5.25 -16.96 8.17
CA PRO A 20 6.41 -16.34 8.78
C PRO A 20 6.18 -14.91 9.26
N SER A 21 4.96 -14.36 9.12
CA SER A 21 4.64 -13.03 9.64
C SER A 21 4.26 -13.07 11.11
N PHE A 22 4.60 -11.97 11.78
CA PHE A 22 4.03 -11.61 13.06
C PHE A 22 2.72 -10.87 12.86
N LEU A 23 1.69 -11.24 13.62
CA LEU A 23 0.40 -10.56 13.64
C LEU A 23 0.21 -9.86 15.00
N PRO A 24 -0.32 -8.61 15.00
CA PRO A 24 -0.57 -7.88 16.23
C PRO A 24 -1.70 -8.52 17.02
N VAL A 25 -1.46 -8.67 18.32
CA VAL A 25 -2.42 -9.17 19.27
C VAL A 25 -2.48 -8.26 20.48
N ASN A 26 -3.68 -8.01 20.98
CA ASN A 26 -3.92 -7.11 22.10
C ASN A 26 -4.79 -7.81 23.14
N VAL A 27 -4.45 -7.69 24.41
CA VAL A 27 -5.38 -7.97 25.51
C VAL A 27 -6.19 -6.70 25.75
N ILE A 28 -7.51 -6.81 25.68
CA ILE A 28 -8.44 -5.69 25.84
C ILE A 28 -9.47 -5.97 26.93
N ASP A 29 -9.98 -4.93 27.56
CA ASP A 29 -11.11 -5.03 28.48
C ASP A 29 -12.48 -5.00 27.76
N ALA A 30 -13.57 -5.09 28.53
CA ALA A 30 -14.94 -5.01 28.02
C ALA A 30 -15.29 -3.68 27.32
N ARG A 31 -14.50 -2.62 27.53
CA ARG A 31 -14.66 -1.31 26.89
C ARG A 31 -13.80 -1.19 25.63
N GLY A 32 -12.99 -2.20 25.32
CA GLY A 32 -12.04 -2.21 24.22
C GLY A 32 -10.73 -1.47 24.52
N GLN A 33 -10.48 -1.08 25.77
CA GLN A 33 -9.21 -0.49 26.20
C GLN A 33 -8.12 -1.53 26.15
N VAL A 34 -6.99 -1.19 25.52
CA VAL A 34 -5.83 -2.07 25.42
C VAL A 34 -5.06 -2.09 26.74
N LEU A 35 -4.92 -3.28 27.33
CA LEU A 35 -4.19 -3.51 28.58
C LEU A 35 -2.78 -4.06 28.33
N SER A 36 -2.60 -4.80 27.25
CA SER A 36 -1.30 -5.35 26.84
C SER A 36 -1.29 -5.54 25.33
N THR A 37 -0.14 -5.32 24.72
CA THR A 37 0.12 -5.46 23.29
C THR A 37 1.19 -6.52 23.06
N GLY A 38 1.17 -7.14 21.89
CA GLY A 38 2.32 -7.88 21.39
C GLY A 38 2.04 -8.52 20.04
N THR A 39 2.80 -9.56 19.73
CA THR A 39 2.77 -10.22 18.42
C THR A 39 2.69 -11.73 18.54
N VAL A 40 1.92 -12.36 17.67
CA VAL A 40 1.86 -13.82 17.52
C VAL A 40 2.34 -14.25 16.14
N SER A 41 2.97 -15.42 16.05
CA SER A 41 3.41 -16.04 14.80
C SER A 41 3.07 -17.53 14.82
N THR A 42 3.11 -18.19 13.66
CA THR A 42 2.92 -19.66 13.63
C THR A 42 4.15 -20.44 14.08
N ALA A 43 5.35 -19.84 14.09
CA ALA A 43 6.57 -20.52 14.54
C ALA A 43 6.56 -20.80 16.04
N ARG A 44 6.00 -19.87 16.82
CA ARG A 44 6.13 -19.88 18.27
C ARG A 44 4.90 -19.24 18.91
N ALA A 45 4.39 -19.89 19.94
CA ALA A 45 3.37 -19.33 20.80
C ALA A 45 3.87 -18.03 21.46
N ALA A 46 3.07 -16.98 21.36
CA ALA A 46 3.39 -15.71 22.00
C ALA A 46 3.06 -15.78 23.49
N GLN A 47 3.86 -15.11 24.32
CA GLN A 47 3.58 -14.94 25.73
C GLN A 47 3.30 -13.47 26.02
N LEU A 48 2.07 -13.15 26.40
CA LEU A 48 1.69 -11.82 26.85
C LEU A 48 1.55 -11.78 28.37
N ARG A 49 1.97 -10.67 28.96
CA ARG A 49 1.76 -10.40 30.39
C ARG A 49 0.67 -9.37 30.54
N TYR A 50 -0.29 -9.65 31.42
CA TYR A 50 -1.40 -8.75 31.69
C TYR A 50 -1.83 -8.82 33.16
N GLU A 51 -2.56 -7.81 33.61
CA GLU A 51 -3.14 -7.78 34.96
C GLU A 51 -4.60 -8.22 34.90
N ARG A 52 -4.98 -9.18 35.77
CA ARG A 52 -6.38 -9.59 35.91
C ARG A 52 -7.14 -8.51 36.68
N GLY A 53 -8.18 -7.98 36.06
CA GLY A 53 -9.20 -7.16 36.72
C GLY A 53 -10.45 -7.98 37.05
N GLU A 54 -11.44 -7.33 37.66
CA GLU A 54 -12.77 -7.91 37.90
C GLU A 54 -13.60 -8.00 36.61
N ALA A 55 -13.31 -7.14 35.64
CA ALA A 55 -13.99 -7.10 34.35
C ALA A 55 -13.52 -8.25 33.42
N PRO A 56 -14.41 -8.74 32.54
CA PRO A 56 -14.02 -9.72 31.53
C PRO A 56 -12.99 -9.10 30.57
N LEU A 57 -11.98 -9.89 30.23
CA LEU A 57 -10.95 -9.52 29.28
C LEU A 57 -11.04 -10.39 28.03
N PHE A 58 -10.51 -9.85 26.94
CA PHE A 58 -10.52 -10.48 25.63
C PHE A 58 -9.13 -10.37 25.00
N VAL A 59 -8.81 -11.33 24.14
CA VAL A 59 -7.66 -11.27 23.25
C VAL A 59 -8.16 -10.93 21.87
N ARG A 60 -7.64 -9.87 21.27
CA ARG A 60 -7.97 -9.44 19.92
C ARG A 60 -6.76 -9.58 19.01
N LEU A 61 -6.87 -10.48 18.04
CA LEU A 61 -5.93 -10.60 16.92
C LEU A 61 -6.39 -9.67 15.80
N THR A 62 -5.50 -8.84 15.26
CA THR A 62 -5.82 -7.96 14.13
C THR A 62 -5.08 -8.44 12.88
N LEU A 63 -5.82 -8.68 11.81
CA LEU A 63 -5.29 -9.14 10.52
C LEU A 63 -4.86 -7.95 9.65
N PRO A 64 -4.03 -8.12 8.61
CA PRO A 64 -3.52 -7.00 7.79
C PRO A 64 -4.57 -6.18 7.04
N ASN A 65 -5.69 -6.77 6.58
CA ASN A 65 -6.88 -6.03 6.12
C ASN A 65 -7.53 -5.16 7.22
N GLY A 66 -7.10 -5.37 8.45
CA GLY A 66 -7.59 -4.81 9.67
C GLY A 66 -8.99 -5.27 10.05
N THR A 67 -9.44 -6.45 9.60
CA THR A 67 -10.42 -7.22 10.35
C THR A 67 -9.77 -7.72 11.64
N SER A 68 -10.58 -8.11 12.62
CA SER A 68 -10.07 -8.60 13.90
C SER A 68 -10.88 -9.77 14.40
N GLU A 69 -10.20 -10.76 14.95
CA GLU A 69 -10.80 -11.89 15.65
C GLU A 69 -10.63 -11.68 17.14
N THR A 70 -11.70 -11.86 17.92
CA THR A 70 -11.68 -11.64 19.37
C THR A 70 -12.10 -12.90 20.10
N ARG A 71 -11.31 -13.31 21.10
CA ARG A 71 -11.56 -14.49 21.93
C ARG A 71 -11.62 -14.08 23.41
N PRO A 72 -12.61 -14.56 24.19
CA PRO A 72 -12.69 -14.26 25.61
C PRO A 72 -11.59 -14.98 26.39
N LEU A 73 -11.02 -14.31 27.40
CA LEU A 73 -10.07 -14.89 28.36
C LEU A 73 -10.73 -15.59 29.54
N GLN A 74 -12.06 -15.54 29.62
CA GLN A 74 -12.85 -16.22 30.64
C GLN A 74 -13.74 -17.26 29.96
N THR A 75 -13.85 -18.45 30.57
CA THR A 75 -14.88 -19.43 30.21
C THR A 75 -16.26 -18.96 30.71
N PRO A 76 -17.36 -19.55 30.23
CA PRO A 76 -18.70 -19.29 30.78
C PRO A 76 -18.78 -19.47 32.30
N ASP A 77 -17.95 -20.37 32.86
CA ASP A 77 -17.84 -20.65 34.30
C ASP A 77 -16.97 -19.64 35.06
N ARG A 78 -16.59 -18.52 34.42
CA ARG A 78 -15.70 -17.47 34.97
C ARG A 78 -14.28 -17.94 35.31
N MET A 79 -13.86 -19.10 34.80
CA MET A 79 -12.48 -19.55 34.92
C MET A 79 -11.60 -18.83 33.90
N TRP A 80 -10.45 -18.34 34.34
CA TRP A 80 -9.48 -17.68 33.47
C TRP A 80 -8.75 -18.70 32.60
N ARG A 81 -8.57 -18.37 31.33
CA ARG A 81 -7.76 -19.12 30.38
C ARG A 81 -6.32 -18.61 30.43
N ASP A 82 -5.39 -19.53 30.52
CA ASP A 82 -3.96 -19.25 30.40
C ASP A 82 -3.45 -19.46 28.96
N GLU A 83 -4.31 -20.01 28.09
CA GLU A 83 -4.01 -20.27 26.68
C GLU A 83 -5.20 -19.87 25.77
N VAL A 84 -4.88 -19.25 24.63
CA VAL A 84 -5.84 -18.93 23.57
C VAL A 84 -5.25 -19.31 22.21
N ALA A 85 -6.06 -19.97 21.37
CA ALA A 85 -5.69 -20.27 19.99
C ALA A 85 -6.57 -19.48 19.01
N PHE A 86 -5.94 -18.94 17.98
CA PHE A 86 -6.60 -18.38 16.80
C PHE A 86 -6.42 -19.33 15.62
N SER A 87 -7.49 -19.59 14.88
CA SER A 87 -7.48 -20.41 13.68
C SER A 87 -7.93 -19.56 12.51
N ILE A 88 -6.98 -19.08 11.72
CA ILE A 88 -7.26 -18.33 10.49
C ILE A 88 -7.36 -19.34 9.34
N GLY A 89 -8.42 -19.26 8.52
CA GLY A 89 -8.62 -20.18 7.39
C GLY A 89 -9.97 -20.88 7.35
N ASP A 90 -10.76 -20.84 8.42
CA ASP A 90 -11.93 -21.71 8.59
C ASP A 90 -13.26 -21.10 8.12
N ASP A 91 -13.37 -19.77 8.03
CA ASP A 91 -14.64 -19.10 7.73
C ASP A 91 -14.68 -18.50 6.31
N ALA A 92 -15.79 -18.73 5.59
CA ALA A 92 -16.04 -18.16 4.26
C ALA A 92 -16.02 -16.61 4.22
N ALA A 93 -16.18 -15.93 5.37
CA ALA A 93 -16.06 -14.47 5.47
C ALA A 93 -14.60 -13.97 5.62
N THR A 94 -13.66 -14.86 5.96
CA THR A 94 -12.21 -14.56 5.93
C THR A 94 -11.57 -14.74 4.54
N SER A 95 -12.33 -15.31 3.58
CA SER A 95 -11.85 -15.81 2.29
C SER A 95 -11.49 -14.72 1.28
N ASP A 96 -12.22 -13.62 1.17
CA ASP A 96 -11.97 -12.66 0.08
C ASP A 96 -10.75 -11.78 0.28
N TRP A 97 -10.26 -11.65 1.51
CA TRP A 97 -8.96 -11.04 1.76
C TRP A 97 -7.85 -12.07 1.83
N MET A 98 -8.13 -13.23 2.45
CA MET A 98 -7.18 -14.32 2.41
C MET A 98 -6.83 -14.63 0.98
N ALA A 99 -7.76 -14.80 0.04
CA ALA A 99 -7.52 -14.95 -1.40
C ALA A 99 -6.46 -13.98 -2.01
N TRP A 100 -6.28 -12.77 -1.44
CA TRP A 100 -5.34 -11.75 -1.94
C TRP A 100 -4.03 -11.71 -1.15
N SER A 101 -4.03 -12.00 0.15
CA SER A 101 -2.81 -12.38 0.90
C SER A 101 -2.37 -13.84 0.65
N ALA A 102 -3.23 -14.60 -0.02
CA ALA A 102 -3.18 -16.03 -0.38
C ALA A 102 -2.71 -16.25 -1.81
N VAL A 103 -1.93 -15.31 -2.36
CA VAL A 103 -0.86 -15.76 -3.26
C VAL A 103 -0.01 -16.85 -2.56
N ARG A 104 -0.08 -16.94 -1.22
CA ARG A 104 0.44 -18.05 -0.38
C ARG A 104 -0.54 -19.17 0.03
N LEU A 105 -1.88 -19.03 -0.02
CA LEU A 105 -2.80 -20.00 0.61
C LEU A 105 -3.67 -20.82 -0.36
N ASP A 106 -3.68 -20.54 -1.66
CA ASP A 106 -4.29 -21.44 -2.64
C ASP A 106 -3.28 -22.00 -3.64
N MET A 107 -2.32 -22.79 -3.12
CA MET A 107 -1.43 -23.61 -3.95
C MET A 107 -2.15 -24.83 -4.56
N LYS A 108 -3.46 -25.02 -4.34
CA LYS A 108 -4.20 -26.18 -4.86
C LYS A 108 -5.68 -25.85 -5.08
N ARG A 109 -6.02 -25.35 -6.27
CA ARG A 109 -6.79 -26.07 -7.32
C ARG A 109 -7.22 -25.11 -8.44
N HIS A 110 -7.58 -25.73 -9.56
CA HIS A 110 -8.31 -25.18 -10.72
C HIS A 110 -7.44 -24.61 -11.85
N GLY A 111 -6.87 -25.56 -12.61
CA GLY A 111 -6.47 -25.32 -13.99
C GLY A 111 -7.68 -25.33 -14.94
N GLY A 112 -7.62 -24.45 -15.95
CA GLY A 112 -8.46 -24.50 -17.16
C GLY A 112 -8.64 -23.13 -17.83
N ALA A 113 -8.00 -22.93 -18.99
CA ALA A 113 -8.20 -21.85 -19.98
C ALA A 113 -8.22 -20.38 -19.51
N LEU A 114 -7.05 -19.73 -19.51
CA LEU A 114 -6.84 -18.26 -19.55
C LEU A 114 -7.59 -17.54 -20.69
N LEU A 115 -8.20 -18.29 -21.61
CA LEU A 115 -8.77 -17.79 -22.85
C LEU A 115 -10.16 -17.15 -22.68
N SER A 116 -10.83 -17.20 -21.53
CA SER A 116 -12.19 -16.65 -21.40
C SER A 116 -12.27 -15.22 -20.85
N GLN A 117 -11.23 -14.71 -20.17
CA GLN A 117 -11.24 -13.33 -19.66
C GLN A 117 -10.84 -12.32 -20.74
N PRO A 118 -11.69 -11.30 -21.03
CA PRO A 118 -11.34 -10.23 -21.97
C PRO A 118 -10.12 -9.45 -21.47
N GLY A 119 -9.07 -9.33 -22.29
CA GLY A 119 -7.89 -8.51 -21.97
C GLY A 119 -6.66 -9.27 -21.47
N MET A 120 -6.77 -10.57 -21.18
CA MET A 120 -5.63 -11.38 -20.67
C MET A 120 -4.99 -12.26 -21.75
N ARG A 121 -5.58 -12.37 -22.95
CA ARG A 121 -5.12 -13.30 -24.00
C ARG A 121 -3.79 -12.88 -24.63
N GLU A 122 -3.53 -11.59 -24.71
CA GLU A 122 -2.33 -10.96 -25.25
C GLU A 122 -1.50 -10.32 -24.14
N ALA A 123 -1.70 -10.75 -22.88
CA ALA A 123 -0.91 -10.31 -21.77
C ALA A 123 0.57 -10.65 -22.03
N TRP A 124 1.45 -9.66 -21.90
CA TRP A 124 2.89 -9.85 -22.01
C TRP A 124 3.62 -9.18 -20.85
N PHE A 125 4.79 -9.73 -20.57
CA PHE A 125 5.61 -9.37 -19.44
C PHE A 125 7.03 -9.10 -19.90
N GLN A 126 7.65 -8.06 -19.36
CA GLN A 126 9.09 -7.82 -19.51
C GLN A 126 9.70 -7.63 -18.13
N LEU A 127 10.73 -8.42 -17.84
CA LEU A 127 11.52 -8.27 -16.63
C LEU A 127 12.72 -7.39 -16.94
N TRP A 128 12.89 -6.36 -16.12
CA TRP A 128 13.99 -5.41 -16.23
C TRP A 128 14.84 -5.49 -14.98
N GLU A 129 16.14 -5.37 -15.15
CA GLU A 129 17.12 -5.37 -14.08
C GLU A 129 18.12 -4.23 -14.27
N LYS A 130 18.58 -3.68 -13.16
CA LYS A 130 19.64 -2.68 -13.14
C LYS A 130 20.90 -3.26 -12.52
N THR A 131 21.92 -3.50 -13.34
CA THR A 131 23.18 -4.10 -12.89
C THR A 131 24.16 -3.02 -12.39
N PRO A 132 25.08 -3.34 -11.46
CA PRO A 132 26.08 -2.37 -10.98
C PRO A 132 26.94 -1.78 -12.11
N ASP A 133 27.22 -2.58 -13.15
CA ASP A 133 28.05 -2.18 -14.29
C ASP A 133 27.35 -1.24 -15.27
N SER A 134 26.05 -1.00 -15.11
CA SER A 134 25.25 -0.19 -16.03
C SER A 134 24.23 0.66 -15.29
N LEU A 135 24.36 1.98 -15.43
CA LEU A 135 23.34 2.94 -14.97
C LEU A 135 22.02 2.82 -15.75
N ARG A 136 21.98 2.04 -16.84
CA ARG A 136 20.77 1.80 -17.64
C ARG A 136 20.08 0.50 -17.25
N TRP A 137 18.75 0.54 -17.26
CA TRP A 137 17.92 -0.64 -17.15
C TRP A 137 18.12 -1.55 -18.36
N ARG A 138 18.28 -2.86 -18.11
CA ARG A 138 18.40 -3.89 -19.14
C ARG A 138 17.24 -4.86 -19.00
N GLN A 139 16.59 -5.16 -20.12
CA GLN A 139 15.62 -6.24 -20.17
C GLN A 139 16.34 -7.58 -20.08
N ILE A 140 15.88 -8.48 -19.21
CA ILE A 140 16.43 -9.83 -19.05
C ILE A 140 15.40 -10.89 -19.47
N PRO A 141 15.85 -12.08 -19.93
CA PRO A 141 14.95 -13.19 -20.25
C PRO A 141 14.13 -13.60 -19.02
N MET A 142 12.83 -13.80 -19.20
CA MET A 142 11.92 -14.11 -18.08
C MET A 142 11.86 -15.62 -17.79
N ASP A 143 11.97 -16.44 -18.82
CA ASP A 143 11.98 -17.91 -18.77
C ASP A 143 13.05 -18.47 -17.82
N GLU A 144 14.23 -17.85 -17.77
CA GLU A 144 15.31 -18.24 -16.85
C GLU A 144 15.05 -17.82 -15.40
N GLN A 145 14.16 -16.86 -15.18
CA GLN A 145 13.91 -16.22 -13.89
C GLN A 145 12.66 -16.73 -13.19
N LEU A 146 11.79 -17.43 -13.93
CA LEU A 146 10.58 -18.05 -13.40
C LEU A 146 10.92 -19.35 -12.66
N THR A 147 10.32 -19.54 -11.48
CA THR A 147 10.41 -20.78 -10.71
C THR A 147 9.25 -21.71 -11.02
N SER A 148 8.07 -21.12 -11.26
CA SER A 148 6.88 -21.81 -11.72
C SER A 148 5.95 -20.82 -12.46
N LEU A 149 5.06 -21.35 -13.29
CA LEU A 149 3.96 -20.60 -13.91
C LEU A 149 2.63 -21.27 -13.52
N PRO A 150 2.04 -20.93 -12.36
CA PRO A 150 0.69 -21.35 -12.05
C PRO A 150 -0.28 -20.63 -12.99
N HIS A 151 -1.10 -21.41 -13.72
CA HIS A 151 -2.16 -20.88 -14.57
C HIS A 151 -3.48 -20.96 -13.81
N SER A 152 -3.90 -19.85 -13.20
CA SER A 152 -5.25 -19.70 -12.65
C SER A 152 -6.22 -19.23 -13.75
N GLN A 153 -7.52 -19.49 -13.56
CA GLN A 153 -8.61 -19.03 -14.44
C GLN A 153 -8.78 -17.51 -14.45
N GLU A 154 -8.37 -16.83 -13.37
CA GLU A 154 -8.71 -15.42 -13.13
C GLU A 154 -7.48 -14.52 -12.96
N ALA A 155 -6.30 -15.12 -12.87
CA ALA A 155 -5.06 -14.42 -12.59
C ALA A 155 -3.85 -15.12 -13.23
N ILE A 156 -2.84 -14.31 -13.56
CA ILE A 156 -1.52 -14.82 -13.92
C ILE A 156 -0.63 -14.68 -12.69
N GLN A 157 -0.06 -15.80 -12.24
CA GLN A 157 0.88 -15.82 -11.13
C GLN A 157 2.29 -16.07 -11.68
N LEU A 158 3.25 -15.25 -11.26
CA LEU A 158 4.65 -15.35 -11.61
C LEU A 158 5.46 -15.53 -10.32
N GLU A 159 6.25 -16.58 -10.23
CA GLU A 159 7.21 -16.76 -9.13
C GLU A 159 8.62 -16.42 -9.60
N LEU A 160 9.14 -15.28 -9.16
CA LEU A 160 10.43 -14.76 -9.58
C LEU A 160 11.50 -15.10 -8.54
N ARG A 161 12.64 -15.60 -9.00
CA ARG A 161 13.79 -15.95 -8.16
C ARG A 161 14.39 -14.71 -7.47
N HIS A 162 15.23 -14.94 -6.47
CA HIS A 162 16.07 -13.88 -5.89
C HIS A 162 16.98 -13.24 -6.95
N SER A 163 17.16 -11.92 -6.90
CA SER A 163 18.23 -11.21 -7.60
C SER A 163 18.87 -10.18 -6.66
N PRO A 164 20.21 -10.06 -6.63
CA PRO A 164 20.88 -9.01 -5.86
C PRO A 164 20.64 -7.61 -6.41
N ASN A 165 20.16 -7.50 -7.65
CA ASN A 165 20.01 -6.24 -8.38
C ASN A 165 18.58 -5.69 -8.27
N PRO A 166 18.40 -4.35 -8.32
CA PRO A 166 17.08 -3.76 -8.47
C PRO A 166 16.37 -4.27 -9.73
N ARG A 167 15.11 -4.67 -9.57
CA ARG A 167 14.30 -5.21 -10.67
C ARG A 167 12.97 -4.47 -10.79
N ALA A 168 12.42 -4.52 -11.98
CA ALA A 168 11.09 -4.02 -12.27
C ALA A 168 10.38 -4.95 -13.25
N LEU A 169 9.08 -5.16 -13.03
CA LEU A 169 8.22 -5.87 -13.95
C LEU A 169 7.42 -4.86 -14.77
N VAL A 170 7.46 -5.00 -16.09
CA VAL A 170 6.53 -4.30 -16.99
C VAL A 170 5.45 -5.30 -17.39
N VAL A 171 4.20 -4.95 -17.11
CA VAL A 171 3.01 -5.75 -17.41
C VAL A 171 2.15 -4.98 -18.40
N ARG A 172 1.75 -5.64 -19.49
CA ARG A 172 0.75 -5.09 -20.41
C ARG A 172 -0.31 -6.15 -20.72
N LEU A 173 -1.54 -5.68 -20.81
CA LEU A 173 -2.74 -6.41 -21.24
C LEU A 173 -3.16 -5.95 -22.66
N ASP A 174 -4.10 -6.66 -23.31
CA ASP A 174 -4.42 -6.56 -24.76
C ASP A 174 -4.42 -5.13 -25.34
N SER A 175 -5.06 -4.16 -24.68
CA SER A 175 -5.17 -2.78 -25.19
C SER A 175 -4.66 -1.70 -24.23
N ASP A 176 -3.96 -2.07 -23.15
CA ASP A 176 -3.63 -1.11 -22.09
C ASP A 176 -2.24 -0.46 -22.21
N THR A 177 -2.12 0.67 -21.52
CA THR A 177 -0.84 1.26 -21.15
C THR A 177 -0.07 0.27 -20.26
N PRO A 178 1.20 -0.07 -20.58
CA PRO A 178 1.96 -0.94 -19.72
C PRO A 178 2.13 -0.32 -18.32
N GLN A 179 2.10 -1.17 -17.31
CA GLN A 179 2.37 -0.81 -15.93
C GLN A 179 3.75 -1.33 -15.53
N VAL A 180 4.57 -0.43 -15.00
CA VAL A 180 5.85 -0.76 -14.36
C VAL A 180 5.61 -0.93 -12.87
N VAL A 181 6.12 -2.01 -12.27
CA VAL A 181 6.07 -2.26 -10.83
C VAL A 181 7.46 -2.65 -10.32
N SER A 182 7.84 -2.06 -9.19
CA SER A 182 9.09 -2.39 -8.49
C SER A 182 9.06 -3.79 -7.93
N LEU A 183 10.16 -4.51 -8.09
CA LEU A 183 10.35 -5.84 -7.54
C LEU A 183 11.47 -5.83 -6.50
N PRO A 184 11.27 -6.50 -5.36
CA PRO A 184 12.32 -6.67 -4.36
C PRO A 184 13.44 -7.56 -4.88
N SER A 185 14.60 -7.46 -4.24
CA SER A 185 15.73 -8.37 -4.46
C SER A 185 15.42 -9.80 -4.00
N ALA A 186 14.54 -9.98 -3.02
CA ALA A 186 14.12 -11.30 -2.55
C ALA A 186 13.35 -12.11 -3.61
N GLN A 187 13.23 -13.43 -3.38
CA GLN A 187 12.27 -14.25 -4.11
C GLN A 187 10.87 -13.67 -3.88
N THR A 188 10.08 -13.56 -4.94
CA THR A 188 8.80 -12.84 -4.89
C THR A 188 7.77 -13.52 -5.77
N SER A 189 6.51 -13.40 -5.37
CA SER A 189 5.36 -13.84 -6.13
C SER A 189 4.62 -12.61 -6.63
N VAL A 190 4.36 -12.57 -7.93
CA VAL A 190 3.60 -11.52 -8.58
C VAL A 190 2.27 -12.09 -9.04
N LEU A 191 1.18 -11.47 -8.58
CA LEU A 191 -0.17 -11.75 -9.04
C LEU A 191 -0.60 -10.64 -9.98
N VAL A 192 -1.01 -11.02 -11.19
CA VAL A 192 -1.53 -10.10 -12.20
C VAL A 192 -2.97 -10.47 -12.47
N THR A 193 -3.88 -9.53 -12.16
CA THR A 193 -5.29 -9.63 -12.50
C THR A 193 -5.68 -8.52 -13.45
N SER A 194 -6.84 -8.67 -14.08
CA SER A 194 -7.44 -7.61 -14.87
C SER A 194 -8.40 -6.79 -14.00
N LEU A 195 -8.30 -5.46 -14.09
CA LEU A 195 -9.31 -4.55 -13.55
C LEU A 195 -10.00 -3.90 -14.75
N ARG A 196 -11.24 -4.32 -15.00
CA ARG A 196 -12.10 -3.63 -15.96
C ARG A 196 -12.60 -2.35 -15.33
N THR A 197 -12.13 -1.23 -15.85
CA THR A 197 -12.69 0.08 -15.54
C THR A 197 -14.08 0.19 -16.15
N LEU A 198 -14.86 1.15 -15.66
CA LEU A 198 -16.25 1.32 -16.07
C LEU A 198 -16.38 1.83 -17.51
N SER A 199 -15.33 2.45 -18.06
CA SER A 199 -15.23 2.78 -19.49
C SER A 199 -14.98 1.54 -20.38
N GLY A 200 -14.92 0.34 -19.79
CA GLY A 200 -14.61 -0.90 -20.49
C GLY A 200 -13.11 -1.12 -20.72
N VAL A 201 -12.26 -0.13 -20.41
CA VAL A 201 -10.80 -0.27 -20.49
C VAL A 201 -10.34 -1.27 -19.44
N VAL A 202 -9.61 -2.28 -19.89
CA VAL A 202 -9.01 -3.29 -19.02
C VAL A 202 -7.62 -2.81 -18.64
N THR A 203 -7.34 -2.72 -17.35
CA THR A 203 -6.03 -2.31 -16.83
C THR A 203 -5.41 -3.42 -15.99
N PRO A 204 -4.09 -3.65 -16.04
CA PRO A 204 -3.47 -4.62 -15.16
C PRO A 204 -3.56 -4.13 -13.72
N ARG A 205 -3.92 -5.03 -12.83
CA ARG A 205 -3.72 -4.89 -11.39
C ARG A 205 -2.63 -5.87 -11.00
N VAL A 206 -1.46 -5.33 -10.70
CA VAL A 206 -0.28 -6.10 -10.34
C VAL A 206 -0.07 -6.00 -8.84
N VAL A 207 0.03 -7.13 -8.16
CA VAL A 207 0.32 -7.22 -6.74
C VAL A 207 1.59 -8.03 -6.57
N VAL A 208 2.57 -7.48 -5.86
CA VAL A 208 3.83 -8.15 -5.53
C VAL A 208 3.78 -8.53 -4.06
N GLY A 209 4.16 -9.75 -3.73
CA GLY A 209 4.16 -10.26 -2.36
C GLY A 209 5.09 -11.44 -2.19
N SER A 210 5.02 -12.08 -1.04
CA SER A 210 5.88 -13.21 -0.67
C SER A 210 7.37 -12.91 -0.52
N TYR A 211 7.78 -11.64 -0.44
CA TYR A 211 9.18 -11.22 -0.38
C TYR A 211 9.66 -10.85 1.03
N SER A 212 8.79 -10.30 1.87
CA SER A 212 9.08 -10.04 3.28
C SER A 212 7.75 -9.98 4.05
N PRO A 213 7.40 -11.05 4.77
CA PRO A 213 6.09 -11.16 5.41
C PRO A 213 5.83 -10.07 6.46
N ASN A 214 6.89 -9.58 7.10
CA ASN A 214 6.80 -8.50 8.10
C ASN A 214 6.69 -7.13 7.43
N ALA A 215 7.46 -6.86 6.37
CA ALA A 215 7.27 -5.65 5.59
C ALA A 215 5.86 -5.56 5.03
N GLU A 216 5.38 -6.64 4.42
CA GLU A 216 4.05 -6.70 3.81
C GLU A 216 2.96 -6.38 4.83
N ALA A 217 3.02 -6.99 6.03
CA ALA A 217 2.08 -6.70 7.10
C ALA A 217 2.15 -5.24 7.58
N ILE A 218 3.36 -4.72 7.84
CA ILE A 218 3.57 -3.33 8.30
C ILE A 218 3.01 -2.34 7.26
N MET A 219 3.39 -2.50 6.00
CA MET A 219 3.00 -1.59 4.93
C MET A 219 1.50 -1.66 4.64
N GLU A 220 0.88 -2.83 4.76
CA GLU A 220 -0.57 -2.97 4.60
C GLU A 220 -1.33 -2.20 5.68
N PHE A 221 -0.90 -2.31 6.94
CA PHE A 221 -1.48 -1.51 8.03
C PHE A 221 -1.25 -0.01 7.84
N LEU A 222 -0.06 0.40 7.40
CA LEU A 222 0.26 1.80 7.09
C LEU A 222 -0.64 2.34 5.97
N ARG A 223 -0.84 1.57 4.91
CA ARG A 223 -1.71 1.91 3.79
C ARG A 223 -3.17 2.05 4.23
N ALA A 224 -3.63 1.17 5.12
CA ALA A 224 -4.96 1.24 5.73
C ALA A 224 -5.09 2.37 6.77
N GLY A 225 -4.03 3.12 7.07
CA GLY A 225 -4.01 4.17 8.09
C GLY A 225 -4.10 3.65 9.53
N LYS A 226 -3.91 2.33 9.74
CA LYS A 226 -4.03 1.67 11.04
C LYS A 226 -2.65 1.62 11.72
N LEU A 227 -2.32 2.65 12.49
CA LEU A 227 -1.02 2.73 13.17
C LEU A 227 -0.93 1.88 14.44
N SER A 228 -2.04 1.70 15.17
CA SER A 228 -2.03 0.94 16.44
C SER A 228 -1.62 -0.53 16.27
N PRO A 229 -2.08 -1.28 15.24
CA PRO A 229 -1.58 -2.63 14.99
C PRO A 229 -0.07 -2.67 14.74
N VAL A 230 0.47 -1.72 13.98
CA VAL A 230 1.93 -1.65 13.73
C VAL A 230 2.69 -1.29 15.01
N GLU A 231 2.12 -0.45 15.87
CA GLU A 231 2.68 -0.14 17.18
C GLU A 231 2.79 -1.37 18.07
N SER A 232 1.73 -2.18 18.16
CA SER A 232 1.78 -3.47 18.87
C SER A 232 2.82 -4.41 18.26
N MET A 233 3.01 -4.38 16.93
CA MET A 233 4.05 -5.15 16.25
C MET A 233 5.45 -4.71 16.62
N LEU A 234 5.67 -3.41 16.72
CA LEU A 234 6.98 -2.80 16.95
C LEU A 234 7.21 -2.44 18.42
N ASP A 235 6.35 -2.85 19.35
CA ASP A 235 6.52 -2.51 20.78
C ASP A 235 7.92 -2.94 21.29
N PRO A 236 8.63 -2.15 22.12
CA PRO A 236 10.00 -2.48 22.53
C PRO A 236 10.16 -3.83 23.25
N GLY A 237 9.05 -4.37 23.79
CA GLY A 237 9.02 -5.72 24.38
C GLY A 237 8.84 -6.85 23.35
N SER A 238 8.63 -6.56 22.07
CA SER A 238 8.38 -7.55 21.03
C SER A 238 9.69 -8.06 20.40
N ASP A 239 9.77 -9.37 20.17
CA ASP A 239 10.89 -9.99 19.45
C ASP A 239 11.03 -9.44 18.02
N LEU A 240 9.94 -8.93 17.43
CA LEU A 240 9.95 -8.34 16.10
C LEU A 240 10.62 -6.97 16.11
N ALA A 241 10.35 -6.12 17.10
CA ALA A 241 10.97 -4.81 17.22
C ALA A 241 12.49 -4.94 17.34
N HIS A 242 12.97 -5.90 18.14
CA HIS A 242 14.39 -6.20 18.25
C HIS A 242 14.99 -6.62 16.90
N ARG A 243 14.34 -7.56 16.20
CA ARG A 243 14.81 -8.05 14.89
C ARG A 243 14.80 -7.00 13.79
N LEU A 244 13.77 -6.15 13.72
CA LEU A 244 13.65 -5.14 12.67
C LEU A 244 14.51 -3.91 12.92
N LEU A 245 14.67 -3.51 14.19
CA LEU A 245 15.40 -2.29 14.53
C LEU A 245 16.89 -2.55 14.80
N GLN A 246 17.22 -3.70 15.42
CA GLN A 246 18.60 -4.04 15.78
C GLN A 246 19.25 -4.97 14.72
N ASP A 247 18.54 -6.01 14.26
CA ASP A 247 19.04 -7.02 13.31
C ASP A 247 18.70 -6.74 11.83
N LYS A 248 18.72 -5.45 11.44
CA LYS A 248 18.43 -4.92 10.08
C LYS A 248 19.20 -5.56 8.92
N ILE A 249 20.23 -6.37 9.20
CA ILE A 249 20.99 -7.14 8.20
C ILE A 249 20.17 -8.32 7.66
N THR A 250 19.29 -8.87 8.50
CA THR A 250 18.59 -10.12 8.16
C THR A 250 17.44 -9.88 7.18
N ASP A 251 16.72 -8.78 7.35
CA ASP A 251 15.61 -8.38 6.48
C ASP A 251 15.59 -6.84 6.28
N PRO A 252 16.33 -6.32 5.29
CA PRO A 252 16.39 -4.88 5.03
C PRO A 252 15.07 -4.31 4.52
N ILE A 253 14.23 -5.14 3.91
CA ILE A 253 12.93 -4.74 3.38
C ILE A 253 11.99 -4.45 4.55
N ALA A 254 11.95 -5.32 5.55
CA ALA A 254 11.18 -5.10 6.77
C ALA A 254 11.74 -3.97 7.64
N ALA A 255 13.06 -3.80 7.71
CA ALA A 255 13.66 -2.63 8.37
C ALA A 255 13.22 -1.32 7.71
N THR A 256 13.16 -1.28 6.37
CA THR A 256 12.67 -0.12 5.62
C THR A 256 11.19 0.15 5.87
N ALA A 257 10.35 -0.89 5.92
CA ALA A 257 8.93 -0.75 6.27
C ALA A 257 8.73 -0.20 7.69
N ALA A 258 9.51 -0.68 8.67
CA ALA A 258 9.52 -0.12 10.03
C ALA A 258 9.97 1.35 10.05
N ALA A 259 10.95 1.72 9.20
CA ALA A 259 11.41 3.10 9.07
C ALA A 259 10.30 4.03 8.57
N TYR A 260 9.48 3.61 7.60
CA TYR A 260 8.30 4.37 7.16
C TYR A 260 7.30 4.59 8.31
N TYR A 261 7.03 3.55 9.11
CA TYR A 261 6.15 3.68 10.26
C TYR A 261 6.68 4.71 11.27
N LEU A 262 7.95 4.61 11.65
CA LEU A 262 8.55 5.51 12.63
C LEU A 262 8.62 6.95 12.10
N LEU A 263 8.90 7.12 10.80
CA LEU A 263 8.87 8.43 10.14
C LEU A 263 7.47 9.04 10.23
N ARG A 264 6.43 8.26 9.92
CA ARG A 264 5.03 8.71 9.98
C ARG A 264 4.58 9.07 11.40
N LYS A 265 5.10 8.36 12.42
CA LYS A 265 4.88 8.68 13.84
C LYS A 265 5.74 9.83 14.36
N ARG A 266 6.76 10.25 13.61
CA ARG A 266 7.80 11.19 14.05
C ARG A 266 8.50 10.75 15.34
N ASP A 267 8.68 9.44 15.49
CA ASP A 267 9.35 8.83 16.65
C ASP A 267 10.86 8.85 16.45
N TRP A 268 11.46 10.02 16.67
CA TRP A 268 12.86 10.29 16.38
C TRP A 268 13.84 9.55 17.27
N ASP A 269 13.40 9.20 18.49
CA ASP A 269 14.19 8.44 19.46
C ASP A 269 14.39 7.01 18.96
N ARG A 270 13.33 6.42 18.40
CA ARG A 270 13.36 5.07 17.82
C ARG A 270 13.82 5.05 16.37
N LEU A 271 13.93 6.21 15.72
CA LEU A 271 14.43 6.40 14.36
C LEU A 271 15.75 7.21 14.32
N PRO A 272 16.83 6.80 14.99
CA PRO A 272 18.04 7.62 15.08
C PRO A 272 18.75 7.75 13.72
N ALA A 273 19.33 8.92 13.43
CA ALA A 273 19.97 9.21 12.14
C ALA A 273 21.01 8.15 11.73
N ARG A 274 21.87 7.72 12.66
CA ARG A 274 22.87 6.66 12.45
C ARG A 274 22.28 5.35 11.94
N TRP A 275 21.04 5.03 12.30
CA TRP A 275 20.36 3.82 11.86
C TRP A 275 19.95 3.93 10.39
N LEU A 276 19.42 5.08 9.98
CA LEU A 276 19.12 5.38 8.58
C LEU A 276 20.40 5.46 7.73
N ASP A 277 21.49 6.01 8.26
CA ASP A 277 22.78 6.01 7.56
C ASP A 277 23.31 4.59 7.32
N ASN A 278 23.08 3.67 8.25
CA ASN A 278 23.49 2.27 8.08
C ASN A 278 22.56 1.55 7.09
N LEU A 279 21.25 1.78 7.16
CA LEU A 279 20.27 1.17 6.25
C LEU A 279 20.55 1.58 4.79
N THR A 280 20.84 2.86 4.56
CA THR A 280 21.19 3.38 3.24
C THR A 280 22.53 2.85 2.70
N ARG A 281 23.54 2.67 3.58
CA ARG A 281 24.86 2.15 3.19
C ARG A 281 24.87 0.64 2.94
N TRP A 282 24.09 -0.13 3.69
CA TRP A 282 24.10 -1.60 3.55
C TRP A 282 23.21 -2.11 2.43
N TYR A 283 22.19 -1.33 2.04
CA TYR A 283 21.20 -1.77 1.05
C TYR A 283 20.91 -0.66 0.05
N GLU A 284 21.88 -0.40 -0.83
CA GLU A 284 21.74 0.60 -1.90
C GLU A 284 20.60 0.27 -2.87
N GLY A 285 20.24 -1.01 -3.01
CA GLY A 285 19.14 -1.49 -3.86
C GLY A 285 17.73 -1.22 -3.33
N ILE A 286 17.58 -0.53 -2.19
CA ILE A 286 16.27 -0.07 -1.67
C ILE A 286 16.28 1.46 -1.61
N PRO A 287 15.91 2.16 -2.70
CA PRO A 287 15.98 3.62 -2.78
C PRO A 287 15.19 4.35 -1.68
N ASP A 288 14.12 3.74 -1.16
CA ASP A 288 13.28 4.24 -0.07
C ASP A 288 14.08 4.67 1.16
N ALA A 289 15.13 3.93 1.53
CA ALA A 289 15.93 4.25 2.71
C ALA A 289 16.56 5.65 2.61
N LYS A 290 16.96 6.07 1.41
CA LYS A 290 17.54 7.40 1.16
C LYS A 290 16.48 8.50 1.27
N LEU A 291 15.27 8.23 0.77
CA LEU A 291 14.13 9.15 0.89
C LEU A 291 13.76 9.35 2.36
N ILE A 292 13.62 8.26 3.11
CA ILE A 292 13.28 8.29 4.55
C ILE A 292 14.35 9.04 5.34
N ARG A 293 15.63 8.81 5.03
CA ARG A 293 16.75 9.54 5.64
C ARG A 293 16.63 11.04 5.43
N ALA A 294 16.47 11.47 4.17
CA ALA A 294 16.37 12.88 3.84
C ALA A 294 15.15 13.53 4.50
N THR A 295 13.97 12.92 4.37
CA THR A 295 12.75 13.43 5.01
C THR A 295 12.89 13.48 6.53
N SER A 296 13.48 12.48 7.18
CA SER A 296 13.67 12.50 8.64
C SER A 296 14.56 13.66 9.08
N GLN A 297 15.65 13.95 8.36
CA GLN A 297 16.53 15.08 8.68
C GLN A 297 15.80 16.42 8.51
N ILE A 298 15.04 16.56 7.42
CA ILE A 298 14.26 17.77 7.14
C ILE A 298 13.18 17.98 8.20
N GLU A 299 12.40 16.95 8.54
CA GLU A 299 11.34 17.04 9.54
C GLU A 299 11.85 17.26 10.98
N ARG A 300 13.15 17.08 11.24
CA ARG A 300 13.81 17.42 12.52
C ARG A 300 14.19 18.90 12.64
N GLY A 301 13.83 19.73 11.67
CA GLY A 301 14.02 21.19 11.72
C GLY A 301 15.25 21.69 10.99
N MET A 302 15.66 21.01 9.92
CA MET A 302 16.73 21.49 9.04
C MET A 302 16.39 22.85 8.43
N PRO A 303 17.34 23.82 8.36
CA PRO A 303 17.15 25.07 7.63
C PRO A 303 16.70 24.83 6.19
N MET A 304 15.90 25.75 5.64
CA MET A 304 15.23 25.54 4.35
C MET A 304 16.20 25.41 3.16
N ASP A 305 17.26 26.19 3.16
CA ASP A 305 18.35 26.15 2.18
C ASP A 305 19.12 24.82 2.25
N GLU A 306 19.46 24.37 3.46
CA GLU A 306 20.06 23.04 3.68
C GLU A 306 19.12 21.91 3.26
N ALA A 307 17.82 22.01 3.58
CA ALA A 307 16.81 21.03 3.22
C ALA A 307 16.62 20.92 1.70
N ALA A 308 16.62 22.05 0.99
CA ALA A 308 16.54 22.07 -0.47
C ALA A 308 17.78 21.43 -1.11
N ASN A 309 18.98 21.74 -0.61
CA ASN A 309 20.23 21.14 -1.07
C ASN A 309 20.28 19.63 -0.80
N LEU A 310 19.85 19.19 0.39
CA LEU A 310 19.75 17.77 0.73
C LEU A 310 18.75 17.03 -0.17
N ALA A 311 17.64 17.68 -0.53
CA ALA A 311 16.68 17.10 -1.47
C ALA A 311 17.30 16.90 -2.86
N VAL A 312 18.10 17.86 -3.34
CA VAL A 312 18.86 17.72 -4.60
C VAL A 312 19.89 16.60 -4.49
N GLU A 313 20.68 16.55 -3.42
CA GLU A 313 21.67 15.50 -3.18
C GLU A 313 21.04 14.10 -3.16
N THR A 314 19.88 13.99 -2.51
CA THR A 314 19.14 12.73 -2.39
C THR A 314 18.55 12.28 -3.73
N LEU A 315 17.98 13.22 -4.49
CA LEU A 315 17.27 12.92 -5.74
C LEU A 315 18.18 12.82 -6.96
N SER A 316 19.37 13.43 -6.93
CA SER A 316 20.30 13.45 -8.08
C SER A 316 20.71 12.04 -8.53
N PRO A 317 21.20 11.15 -7.64
CA PRO A 317 21.56 9.79 -8.02
C PRO A 317 20.36 8.84 -7.89
N PHE A 318 19.14 9.33 -7.66
CA PHE A 318 18.02 8.47 -7.28
C PHE A 318 17.66 7.45 -8.36
N LEU A 319 17.59 7.91 -9.61
CA LEU A 319 17.31 7.04 -10.76
C LEU A 319 18.42 6.01 -10.98
N ASP A 320 19.64 6.25 -10.49
CA ASP A 320 20.78 5.33 -10.58
C ASP A 320 20.62 4.11 -9.67
N HIS A 321 19.90 4.24 -8.56
CA HIS A 321 19.72 3.17 -7.57
C HIS A 321 18.49 2.29 -7.84
N GLY A 322 17.66 2.67 -8.82
CA GLY A 322 16.47 1.92 -9.22
C GLY A 322 15.19 2.73 -9.03
N ILE A 323 14.09 2.02 -8.81
CA ILE A 323 12.79 2.60 -8.47
C ILE A 323 12.48 2.26 -7.01
N PRO A 324 11.74 3.12 -6.26
CA PRO A 324 11.37 2.79 -4.89
C PRO A 324 10.68 1.43 -4.83
N LEU A 325 10.82 0.72 -3.72
CA LEU A 325 10.17 -0.55 -3.49
C LEU A 325 8.70 -0.33 -3.09
N PHE A 326 8.43 0.61 -2.18
CA PHE A 326 7.09 0.76 -1.60
C PHE A 326 6.31 1.94 -2.20
N ALA A 327 4.99 1.77 -2.32
CA ALA A 327 4.07 2.78 -2.82
C ALA A 327 4.12 4.10 -2.03
N GLU A 328 4.35 4.00 -0.72
CA GLU A 328 4.49 5.11 0.23
C GLU A 328 5.58 6.10 -0.18
N ALA A 329 6.60 5.65 -0.92
CA ALA A 329 7.67 6.49 -1.45
C ALA A 329 7.16 7.64 -2.32
N SER A 330 5.99 7.50 -2.97
CA SER A 330 5.40 8.57 -3.80
C SER A 330 5.22 9.87 -3.05
N SER A 331 4.84 9.81 -1.77
CA SER A 331 4.65 10.99 -0.93
C SER A 331 5.98 11.69 -0.63
N LEU A 332 6.99 10.92 -0.22
CA LEU A 332 8.32 11.46 0.08
C LEU A 332 9.01 12.00 -1.17
N LEU A 333 8.89 11.30 -2.29
CA LEU A 333 9.41 11.74 -3.59
C LEU A 333 8.76 13.05 -4.02
N SER A 334 7.45 13.20 -3.87
CA SER A 334 6.75 14.43 -4.21
C SER A 334 7.23 15.61 -3.37
N ASP A 335 7.37 15.40 -2.05
CA ASP A 335 7.81 16.44 -1.13
C ASP A 335 9.27 16.86 -1.40
N LEU A 336 10.17 15.88 -1.56
CA LEU A 336 11.57 16.16 -1.85
C LEU A 336 11.74 16.81 -3.23
N LEU A 337 10.95 16.44 -4.22
CA LEU A 337 11.01 17.06 -5.54
C LEU A 337 10.59 18.53 -5.49
N ALA A 338 9.54 18.85 -4.74
CA ALA A 338 9.11 20.23 -4.52
C ALA A 338 10.14 21.07 -3.75
N LEU A 339 10.88 20.45 -2.82
CA LEU A 339 11.99 21.11 -2.11
C LEU A 339 13.19 21.32 -3.02
N ALA A 340 13.55 20.32 -3.83
CA ALA A 340 14.69 20.40 -4.75
C ALA A 340 14.53 21.48 -5.83
N GLU A 341 13.28 21.83 -6.20
CA GLU A 341 12.97 22.95 -7.09
C GLU A 341 13.32 24.33 -6.49
N LYS A 342 13.44 24.43 -5.16
CA LYS A 342 13.77 25.66 -4.44
C LYS A 342 15.27 25.80 -4.14
N ALA A 343 16.08 24.79 -4.46
CA ALA A 343 17.51 24.84 -4.24
C ALA A 343 18.19 25.84 -5.19
N GLU A 344 19.29 26.46 -4.74
CA GLU A 344 20.11 27.34 -5.59
C GLU A 344 20.61 26.60 -6.83
N ARG A 345 20.94 25.31 -6.66
CA ARG A 345 21.34 24.40 -7.74
C ARG A 345 20.26 23.35 -7.92
N PRO A 346 19.29 23.56 -8.81
CA PRO A 346 18.19 22.61 -8.99
C PRO A 346 18.69 21.30 -9.59
N LEU A 347 17.84 20.27 -9.47
CA LEU A 347 18.05 18.98 -10.11
C LEU A 347 18.25 19.12 -11.63
N ASN A 348 19.06 18.21 -12.19
CA ASN A 348 19.18 18.09 -13.64
C ASN A 348 17.78 17.93 -14.28
N THR A 349 17.53 18.67 -15.37
CA THR A 349 16.24 18.71 -16.08
C THR A 349 15.72 17.32 -16.44
N HIS A 350 16.59 16.40 -16.85
CA HIS A 350 16.22 15.02 -17.18
C HIS A 350 15.71 14.28 -15.95
N THR A 351 16.48 14.26 -14.86
CA THR A 351 16.11 13.61 -13.59
C THR A 351 14.80 14.18 -13.05
N ALA A 352 14.68 15.50 -12.95
CA ALA A 352 13.48 16.17 -12.49
C ALA A 352 12.26 15.82 -13.36
N LYS A 353 12.41 15.85 -14.70
CA LYS A 353 11.34 15.47 -15.64
C LYS A 353 10.91 14.02 -15.45
N THR A 354 11.85 13.08 -15.37
CA THR A 354 11.56 11.65 -15.19
C THR A 354 10.84 11.39 -13.86
N LEU A 355 11.31 11.96 -12.75
CA LEU A 355 10.65 11.83 -11.45
C LEU A 355 9.23 12.43 -11.45
N ARG A 356 9.02 13.61 -12.05
CA ARG A 356 7.67 14.19 -12.21
C ARG A 356 6.76 13.27 -13.02
N MET A 357 7.26 12.67 -14.10
CA MET A 357 6.48 11.74 -14.92
C MET A 357 6.16 10.45 -14.15
N MET A 358 7.10 9.89 -13.38
CA MET A 358 6.85 8.73 -12.52
C MET A 358 5.75 9.02 -11.48
N LEU A 359 5.82 10.17 -10.80
CA LEU A 359 4.80 10.58 -9.83
C LEU A 359 3.44 10.84 -10.48
N ALA A 360 3.42 11.55 -11.61
CA ALA A 360 2.18 11.85 -12.35
C ALA A 360 1.51 10.58 -12.88
N SER A 361 2.29 9.57 -13.27
CA SER A 361 1.81 8.28 -13.76
C SER A 361 1.74 7.19 -12.69
N SER A 362 2.05 7.52 -11.43
CA SER A 362 2.02 6.59 -10.30
C SER A 362 0.63 5.98 -10.14
N ARG A 363 0.60 4.65 -10.02
CA ARG A 363 -0.58 3.80 -9.86
C ARG A 363 -0.21 2.65 -8.92
N PRO A 364 -0.12 2.91 -7.61
CA PRO A 364 0.16 1.84 -6.67
C PRO A 364 -1.07 0.94 -6.59
N PHE A 365 -0.94 -0.28 -7.13
CA PHE A 365 -1.82 -1.39 -6.81
C PHE A 365 -1.03 -2.30 -5.87
N GLY A 366 -1.54 -2.53 -4.65
CA GLY A 366 -0.78 -3.26 -3.64
C GLY A 366 0.16 -2.38 -2.83
N LEU A 367 1.27 -2.96 -2.37
CA LEU A 367 2.27 -2.33 -1.51
C LEU A 367 3.48 -1.82 -2.28
N SER A 368 3.73 -2.37 -3.47
CA SER A 368 4.89 -2.00 -4.27
C SER A 368 4.66 -0.70 -5.04
N PHE A 369 5.72 0.08 -5.19
CA PHE A 369 5.70 1.26 -6.05
C PHE A 369 5.49 0.84 -7.51
N GLY A 370 4.63 1.55 -8.20
CA GLY A 370 4.36 1.30 -9.61
C GLY A 370 3.77 2.50 -10.31
N PHE A 371 3.98 2.57 -11.62
CA PHE A 371 3.54 3.67 -12.47
C PHE A 371 3.25 3.18 -13.88
N ALA A 372 2.46 3.94 -14.63
CA ALA A 372 2.19 3.64 -16.03
C ALA A 372 3.39 4.08 -16.91
N GLY A 373 3.90 3.22 -17.78
CA GLY A 373 5.10 3.50 -18.56
C GLY A 373 5.56 2.32 -19.40
N LYS A 374 6.39 2.57 -20.43
CA LYS A 374 6.87 1.52 -21.33
C LYS A 374 8.06 0.72 -20.78
N ALA A 375 8.82 1.35 -19.89
CA ALA A 375 10.01 0.79 -19.26
C ALA A 375 10.28 1.56 -17.95
N PRO A 376 11.15 1.05 -17.05
CA PRO A 376 11.44 1.71 -15.78
C PRO A 376 12.02 3.13 -15.90
N ASP A 377 12.69 3.44 -17.00
CA ASP A 377 13.24 4.76 -17.35
C ASP A 377 12.32 5.59 -18.27
N LYS A 378 11.16 5.03 -18.65
CA LYS A 378 10.21 5.64 -19.61
C LYS A 378 8.79 5.70 -19.03
N PRO A 379 8.57 6.48 -17.96
CA PRO A 379 7.24 6.73 -17.43
C PRO A 379 6.37 7.45 -18.47
N MET A 380 5.05 7.26 -18.36
CA MET A 380 4.06 7.95 -19.17
C MET A 380 4.12 9.47 -18.91
N SER A 381 3.83 10.27 -19.94
CA SER A 381 3.82 11.73 -19.78
C SER A 381 2.70 12.17 -18.82
N ALA A 382 2.90 13.30 -18.14
CA ALA A 382 1.92 13.81 -17.18
C ALA A 382 0.55 14.10 -17.83
N HIS A 383 0.53 14.60 -19.06
CA HIS A 383 -0.71 14.83 -19.82
C HIS A 383 -1.47 13.53 -20.07
N GLN A 384 -0.80 12.51 -20.61
CA GLN A 384 -1.42 11.20 -20.86
C GLN A 384 -1.90 10.55 -19.57
N ALA A 385 -1.14 10.68 -18.48
CA ALA A 385 -1.54 10.18 -17.18
C ALA A 385 -2.78 10.91 -16.64
N PHE A 386 -2.87 12.23 -16.86
CA PHE A 386 -4.02 13.05 -16.48
C PHE A 386 -5.28 12.71 -17.28
N GLU A 387 -5.19 12.65 -18.61
CA GLU A 387 -6.32 12.28 -19.49
C GLU A 387 -6.89 10.92 -19.09
N ARG A 388 -6.02 9.93 -18.87
CA ARG A 388 -6.43 8.60 -18.41
C ARG A 388 -7.11 8.62 -17.04
N ARG A 389 -6.64 9.45 -16.10
CA ARG A 389 -7.29 9.59 -14.78
C ARG A 389 -8.68 10.21 -14.93
N GLN A 390 -8.86 11.15 -15.84
CA GLN A 390 -10.18 11.72 -16.13
C GLN A 390 -11.12 10.68 -16.74
N GLU A 391 -10.66 9.87 -17.71
CA GLU A 391 -11.45 8.78 -18.29
C GLU A 391 -11.95 7.79 -17.23
N VAL A 392 -11.07 7.37 -16.31
CA VAL A 392 -11.43 6.46 -15.21
C VAL A 392 -12.43 7.11 -14.25
N ARG A 393 -12.20 8.37 -13.86
CA ARG A 393 -13.08 9.09 -12.92
C ARG A 393 -14.45 9.38 -13.53
N GLY A 394 -14.51 9.78 -14.80
CA GLY A 394 -15.76 9.98 -15.54
C GLY A 394 -16.58 8.69 -15.61
N GLY A 395 -15.94 7.56 -15.88
CA GLY A 395 -16.58 6.25 -15.82
C GLY A 395 -17.11 5.87 -14.43
N GLN A 396 -16.36 6.19 -13.36
CA GLN A 396 -16.76 5.96 -11.97
C GLN A 396 -18.01 6.75 -11.56
N LEU A 397 -18.03 8.05 -11.82
CA LEU A 397 -19.18 8.91 -11.51
C LEU A 397 -20.43 8.45 -12.26
N LEU A 398 -20.29 8.07 -13.53
CA LEU A 398 -21.40 7.54 -14.33
C LEU A 398 -21.96 6.24 -13.74
N ALA A 399 -21.11 5.32 -13.29
CA ALA A 399 -21.57 4.06 -12.71
C ALA A 399 -22.16 4.21 -11.31
N GLU A 400 -21.65 5.16 -10.51
CA GLU A 400 -22.25 5.49 -9.22
C GLU A 400 -23.64 6.09 -9.42
N ALA A 401 -23.80 6.99 -10.40
CA ALA A 401 -25.09 7.51 -10.80
C ALA A 401 -26.04 6.40 -11.30
N VAL A 402 -25.56 5.46 -12.13
CA VAL A 402 -26.35 4.31 -12.59
C VAL A 402 -26.73 3.39 -11.43
N ARG A 403 -25.84 3.10 -10.49
CA ARG A 403 -26.16 2.29 -9.29
C ARG A 403 -27.18 3.00 -8.40
N GLN A 404 -27.04 4.31 -8.20
CA GLN A 404 -28.02 5.10 -7.45
C GLN A 404 -29.38 5.11 -8.17
N MET A 405 -29.40 5.20 -9.50
CA MET A 405 -30.64 5.06 -10.27
C MET A 405 -31.26 3.67 -10.12
N VAL A 406 -30.47 2.59 -10.19
CA VAL A 406 -30.96 1.21 -10.01
C VAL A 406 -31.55 0.99 -8.62
N VAL A 407 -30.87 1.49 -7.57
CA VAL A 407 -31.36 1.43 -6.19
C VAL A 407 -32.63 2.27 -5.99
N LEU A 408 -32.77 3.40 -6.71
CA LEU A 408 -33.99 4.22 -6.68
C LEU A 408 -35.14 3.61 -7.49
N THR A 409 -34.85 2.79 -8.52
CA THR A 409 -35.87 2.10 -9.31
C THR A 409 -36.33 0.76 -8.72
N ASP A 410 -35.64 0.22 -7.72
CA ASP A 410 -36.04 -1.03 -7.03
C ASP A 410 -37.24 -0.86 -6.06
N PHE A 411 -37.83 0.34 -5.97
CA PHE A 411 -39.05 0.57 -5.18
C PHE A 411 -40.37 0.58 -5.97
N GLU A 412 -40.37 0.45 -7.28
CA GLU A 412 -41.62 0.21 -8.01
C GLU A 412 -41.40 -0.78 -9.15
N THR A 413 -42.06 -1.93 -9.06
CA THR A 413 -42.45 -2.71 -10.25
C THR A 413 -43.38 -1.86 -11.11
N VAL A 414 -42.80 -0.91 -11.85
CA VAL A 414 -43.50 -0.18 -12.90
C VAL A 414 -43.60 -1.15 -14.08
N ARG A 415 -44.81 -1.65 -14.32
CA ARG A 415 -45.14 -2.32 -15.57
C ARG A 415 -44.88 -1.32 -16.71
N LEU A 416 -43.88 -1.62 -17.54
CA LEU A 416 -43.66 -0.91 -18.81
C LEU A 416 -44.93 -1.03 -19.68
N PRO A 417 -45.57 0.08 -20.10
CA PRO A 417 -46.59 0.02 -21.13
C PRO A 417 -45.93 -0.14 -22.51
N PRO A 418 -46.51 -0.93 -23.41
CA PRO A 418 -45.99 -1.08 -24.76
C PRO A 418 -46.42 0.13 -25.59
N SER A 419 -45.47 1.03 -25.89
CA SER A 419 -45.29 1.75 -27.17
C SER A 419 -44.55 3.07 -26.93
N LEU A 420 -43.38 3.17 -27.58
CA LEU A 420 -42.51 4.35 -27.61
C LEU A 420 -43.00 5.32 -28.68
N ASP A 421 -44.08 6.06 -28.46
CA ASP A 421 -44.32 7.26 -29.26
C ASP A 421 -45.28 8.30 -28.65
N ASN A 422 -45.29 8.43 -27.33
CA ASN A 422 -46.11 9.46 -26.69
C ASN A 422 -45.25 10.64 -26.22
N GLU A 423 -45.67 11.85 -26.60
CA GLU A 423 -45.02 13.13 -26.29
C GLU A 423 -44.85 13.34 -24.77
N THR A 424 -45.74 12.74 -23.99
CA THR A 424 -45.69 12.65 -22.52
C THR A 424 -44.43 11.95 -22.02
N THR A 425 -43.97 10.88 -22.67
CA THR A 425 -42.75 10.15 -22.29
C THR A 425 -41.50 10.99 -22.57
N ARG A 426 -41.48 11.73 -23.69
CA ARG A 426 -40.39 12.68 -23.99
C ARG A 426 -40.37 13.83 -22.99
N ARG A 427 -41.54 14.31 -22.56
CA ARG A 427 -41.66 15.37 -21.56
C ARG A 427 -41.21 14.89 -20.17
N GLN A 428 -41.55 13.67 -19.78
CA GLN A 428 -41.07 13.05 -18.54
C GLN A 428 -39.55 12.81 -18.54
N LEU A 429 -38.97 12.35 -19.66
CA LEU A 429 -37.52 12.24 -19.84
C LEU A 429 -36.82 13.61 -19.75
N ARG A 430 -37.41 14.67 -20.31
CA ARG A 430 -36.87 16.03 -20.20
C ARG A 430 -36.89 16.54 -18.77
N ILE A 431 -37.99 16.32 -18.04
CA ILE A 431 -38.13 16.71 -16.64
C ILE A 431 -37.15 15.91 -15.78
N ALA A 432 -36.99 14.61 -16.01
CA ALA A 432 -36.01 13.77 -15.32
C ALA A 432 -34.56 14.24 -15.58
N ALA A 433 -34.23 14.60 -16.83
CA ALA A 433 -32.93 15.13 -17.19
C ALA A 433 -32.65 16.52 -16.56
N GLU A 434 -33.65 17.40 -16.49
CA GLU A 434 -33.54 18.69 -15.79
C GLU A 434 -33.41 18.52 -14.27
N THR A 435 -34.13 17.57 -13.69
CA THR A 435 -34.06 17.25 -12.26
C THR A 435 -32.68 16.68 -11.88
N LEU A 436 -32.11 15.83 -12.75
CA LEU A 436 -30.74 15.33 -12.62
C LEU A 436 -29.71 16.46 -12.71
N ARG A 437 -29.90 17.41 -13.63
CA ARG A 437 -29.00 18.56 -13.79
C ARG A 437 -29.02 19.46 -12.55
N LEU A 438 -30.19 19.71 -11.98
CA LEU A 438 -30.35 20.45 -10.73
C LEU A 438 -29.78 19.70 -9.51
N GLY A 439 -29.86 18.36 -9.48
CA GLY A 439 -29.25 17.55 -8.42
C GLY A 439 -27.72 17.57 -8.43
N VAL A 440 -27.10 17.66 -9.61
CA VAL A 440 -25.64 17.80 -9.77
C VAL A 440 -25.15 19.16 -9.28
N ASP A 441 -25.87 20.24 -9.59
CA ASP A 441 -25.52 21.60 -9.12
C ASP A 441 -25.64 21.74 -7.59
N VAL A 442 -26.55 21.00 -6.95
CA VAL A 442 -26.68 20.95 -5.48
C VAL A 442 -25.53 20.17 -4.83
N LEU A 443 -25.03 19.10 -5.47
CA LEU A 443 -23.88 18.33 -4.97
C LEU A 443 -22.56 19.11 -5.05
N GLU A 444 -22.44 20.10 -5.93
CA GLU A 444 -21.29 21.02 -5.96
C GLU A 444 -21.29 22.05 -4.82
N SER A 445 -22.40 22.18 -4.07
CA SER A 445 -22.58 23.19 -3.00
C SER A 445 -22.40 22.67 -1.56
N VAL A 446 -22.04 21.39 -1.37
CA VAL A 446 -21.84 20.79 -0.04
C VAL A 446 -20.49 21.26 0.58
N PRO A 447 -20.44 21.68 1.86
CA PRO A 447 -19.20 22.12 2.48
C PRO A 447 -18.17 20.98 2.52
N ARG A 448 -16.96 21.28 2.04
CA ARG A 448 -15.81 20.36 2.01
C ARG A 448 -15.55 19.77 3.40
N GLN A 449 -15.91 18.50 3.61
CA GLN A 449 -15.45 17.71 4.75
C GLN A 449 -13.94 17.42 4.64
N THR A 450 -13.30 17.51 5.81
CA THR A 450 -11.90 17.24 6.18
C THR A 450 -10.96 16.70 5.10
N VAL A 451 -10.06 17.59 4.67
CA VAL A 451 -8.90 17.30 3.79
C VAL A 451 -7.91 16.38 4.52
N PRO A 452 -7.46 15.27 3.91
CA PRO A 452 -6.44 14.42 4.50
C PRO A 452 -5.05 15.08 4.40
N GLY A 453 -4.36 15.23 5.54
CA GLY A 453 -2.89 15.28 5.74
C GLY A 453 -2.01 16.30 5.00
N SER A 454 -2.42 16.82 3.85
CA SER A 454 -1.63 17.68 2.96
C SER A 454 -1.82 19.17 3.27
N ALA A 455 -3.02 19.60 3.66
CA ALA A 455 -3.26 21.01 4.03
C ALA A 455 -2.58 21.43 5.36
N ALA A 456 -2.42 20.49 6.31
CA ALA A 456 -1.63 20.75 7.53
C ALA A 456 -0.14 20.95 7.21
N LYS A 457 0.37 20.32 6.14
CA LYS A 457 1.72 20.56 5.60
C LYS A 457 1.82 21.91 4.91
N THR A 458 0.78 22.35 4.19
CA THR A 458 0.72 23.70 3.62
C THR A 458 0.72 24.77 4.72
N LEU A 459 -0.04 24.58 5.81
CA LEU A 459 -0.09 25.52 6.93
C LEU A 459 1.22 25.58 7.74
N PHE A 460 1.94 24.47 7.89
CA PHE A 460 3.27 24.47 8.51
C PHE A 460 4.28 25.22 7.63
N LEU A 461 4.25 25.03 6.31
CA LEU A 461 5.08 25.78 5.37
C LEU A 461 4.69 27.26 5.31
N GLN A 462 3.42 27.60 5.53
CA GLN A 462 2.94 28.99 5.55
C GLN A 462 3.35 29.73 6.84
N ASN A 463 3.26 29.08 8.01
CA ASN A 463 3.71 29.67 9.28
C ASN A 463 5.24 29.91 9.35
N VAL A 464 6.03 29.09 8.66
CA VAL A 464 7.48 29.31 8.53
C VAL A 464 7.79 30.48 7.57
N LEU A 465 6.90 30.79 6.63
CA LEU A 465 7.05 31.93 5.72
C LEU A 465 6.69 33.29 6.36
N GLU A 466 5.91 33.30 7.43
CA GLU A 466 5.48 34.55 8.11
C GLU A 466 6.49 35.08 9.16
N THR A 467 7.62 34.40 9.37
CA THR A 467 8.66 34.79 10.35
C THR A 467 9.87 35.54 9.76
N VAL A 468 9.71 36.22 8.62
CA VAL A 468 10.72 37.18 8.12
C VAL A 468 10.53 38.52 8.84
N PRO A 469 11.54 39.07 9.57
CA PRO A 469 11.44 40.40 10.15
C PRO A 469 11.35 41.44 9.03
N GLN A 470 10.36 42.33 9.10
CA GLN A 470 10.32 43.51 8.24
C GLN A 470 11.56 44.37 8.48
N ILE A 471 12.49 44.33 7.54
CA ILE A 471 13.61 45.26 7.48
C ILE A 471 13.02 46.65 7.18
N SER A 472 13.01 47.50 8.20
CA SER A 472 12.74 48.92 8.07
C SER A 472 13.83 49.54 7.20
N SER A 473 13.43 50.12 6.07
CA SER A 473 14.30 50.95 5.23
C SER A 473 14.14 52.43 5.63
N PRO A 474 15.19 53.26 5.43
CA PRO A 474 15.49 54.46 6.23
C PRO A 474 14.51 55.63 6.11
#